data_AF-Q6LG93-F1
#
_entry.id   AF-Q6LG93-F1
#
_cell.length_a   1.000
_cell.length_b   1.000
_cell.length_c   1.000
_cell.angle_alpha   90.00
_cell.angle_beta   90.00
_cell.angle_gamma   90.00
#
_symmetry.space_group_name_H-M   'P 1'
#
loop_
_entity.id
_entity.type
_entity.pdbx_description
1 polymer ?
#
loop_
_entity_poly.entity_id
_entity_poly.type
_entity_poly.pdbx_seq_one_letter_code
_entity_poly.pdbx_strand_id
1 'polypeptide(L)'
;MKLHLQQVSSATEKGRHAVVIMDGAGWHTEDTAHSFHNISIIKLPPYSPELNSIEQVWSWMRQHHLANQAFKDYDEILDKVCSAWNSFLSDTKRVARMCARSWTRLTS
;
A
#
# COMPACT_ATOMS: atom_id res chain seq x y z
N MET A 1 2.51 13.03 0.03
CA MET A 1 3.10 12.01 0.94
C MET A 1 3.02 12.38 2.42
N LYS A 2 3.49 13.57 2.85
CA LYS A 2 3.47 13.95 4.28
C LYS A 2 2.10 13.81 4.99
N LEU A 3 1.01 14.29 4.36
CA LEU A 3 -0.35 14.15 4.91
C LEU A 3 -0.76 12.69 5.10
N HIS A 4 -0.36 11.80 4.19
CA HIS A 4 -0.65 10.38 4.31
C HIS A 4 0.15 9.74 5.47
N LEU A 5 1.44 10.09 5.60
CA LEU A 5 2.24 9.65 6.75
C LEU A 5 1.67 10.17 8.08
N GLN A 6 1.09 11.38 8.10
CA GLN A 6 0.41 11.88 9.29
C GLN A 6 -0.80 11.01 9.69
N GLN A 7 -1.57 10.52 8.71
CA GLN A 7 -2.66 9.58 8.97
C GLN A 7 -2.14 8.25 9.53
N VAL A 8 -1.06 7.71 8.94
CA VAL A 8 -0.41 6.48 9.44
C VAL A 8 0.11 6.69 10.88
N SER A 9 0.77 7.82 11.14
CA SER A 9 1.34 8.16 12.45
C SER A 9 0.25 8.25 13.51
N SER A 10 -0.88 8.89 13.17
CA SER A 10 -2.03 9.04 14.06
C SER A 10 -2.76 7.71 14.32
N ALA A 11 -2.79 6.82 13.33
CA ALA A 11 -3.40 5.49 13.44
C ALA A 11 -2.48 4.45 14.11
N THR A 12 -1.19 4.76 14.28
CA THR A 12 -0.23 3.86 14.92
C THR A 12 -0.43 3.89 16.44
N GLU A 13 -0.71 2.73 17.03
CA GLU A 13 -0.94 2.60 18.47
C GLU A 13 0.26 3.08 19.31
N LYS A 14 -0.02 3.62 20.50
CA LYS A 14 1.02 4.07 21.43
C LYS A 14 1.94 2.89 21.80
N GLY A 15 3.25 3.11 21.72
CA GLY A 15 4.26 2.07 21.96
C GLY A 15 4.54 1.17 20.75
N ARG A 16 3.90 1.43 19.59
CA ARG A 16 4.23 0.80 18.31
C ARG A 16 4.96 1.78 17.40
N HIS A 17 5.66 1.23 16.42
CA HIS A 17 6.37 1.96 15.38
C HIS A 17 5.91 1.45 14.01
N ALA A 18 5.50 2.35 13.13
CA ALA A 18 5.09 1.99 11.78
C ALA A 18 6.29 2.02 10.83
N VAL A 19 6.41 0.96 10.04
CA VAL A 19 7.40 0.87 8.96
C VAL A 19 6.65 0.93 7.65
N VAL A 20 6.95 1.95 6.84
CA VAL A 20 6.31 2.17 5.54
C VAL A 20 7.29 1.77 4.43
N ILE A 21 6.89 0.79 3.63
CA ILE A 21 7.68 0.31 2.50
C ILE A 21 7.33 1.15 1.28
N MET A 22 8.34 1.68 0.58
CA MET A 22 8.16 2.51 -0.61
C MET A 22 9.05 2.03 -1.75
N ASP A 23 8.58 2.17 -2.98
CA ASP A 23 9.42 2.05 -4.17
C ASP A 23 10.26 3.31 -4.40
N GLY A 24 11.06 3.30 -5.47
CA GLY A 24 11.97 4.39 -5.82
C GLY A 24 11.35 5.57 -6.59
N ALA A 25 10.02 5.79 -6.55
CA ALA A 25 9.42 6.94 -7.24
C ALA A 25 10.07 8.27 -6.76
N GLY A 26 10.23 9.24 -7.66
CA GLY A 26 11.00 10.46 -7.38
C GLY A 26 10.48 11.32 -6.21
N TRP A 27 9.19 11.17 -5.86
CA TRP A 27 8.56 11.84 -4.71
C TRP A 27 8.52 10.98 -3.43
N HIS A 28 9.07 9.76 -3.45
CA HIS A 28 9.29 8.93 -2.26
C HIS A 28 10.67 9.23 -1.69
N THR A 29 10.77 10.37 -1.00
CA THR A 29 12.02 10.80 -0.36
C THR A 29 12.02 10.46 1.13
N GLU A 30 13.18 10.09 1.68
CA GLU A 30 13.31 9.59 3.06
C GLU A 30 13.00 10.68 4.10
N ASP A 31 13.32 11.93 3.76
CA ASP A 31 13.09 13.11 4.59
C ASP A 31 11.61 13.38 4.87
N THR A 32 10.70 12.81 4.07
CA THR A 32 9.26 12.92 4.28
C THR A 32 8.84 12.35 5.65
N ALA A 33 9.56 11.36 6.18
CA ALA A 33 9.28 10.78 7.49
C ALA A 33 9.97 11.47 8.67
N HIS A 34 10.96 12.35 8.45
CA HIS A 34 11.78 12.94 9.52
C HIS A 34 10.98 13.72 10.57
N SER A 35 9.79 14.23 10.21
CA SER A 35 8.91 14.92 11.15
C SER A 35 8.09 14.01 12.06
N PHE A 36 8.16 12.68 11.90
CA PHE A 36 7.37 11.71 12.66
C PHE A 36 8.26 10.83 13.52
N HIS A 37 8.00 10.79 14.84
CA HIS A 37 8.81 10.01 15.78
C HIS A 37 8.47 8.52 15.81
N ASN A 38 7.37 8.09 15.18
CA ASN A 38 6.84 6.73 15.21
C ASN A 38 6.72 6.11 13.80
N ILE A 39 7.39 6.69 12.81
CA ILE A 39 7.41 6.19 11.43
C ILE A 39 8.86 6.06 10.95
N SER A 40 9.16 4.97 10.25
CA SER A 40 10.34 4.85 9.40
C SER A 40 9.96 4.42 8.00
N ILE A 41 10.69 4.90 7.00
CA ILE A 41 10.54 4.48 5.61
C ILE A 41 11.62 3.46 5.28
N ILE A 42 11.24 2.36 4.62
CA ILE A 42 12.17 1.42 3.98
C ILE A 42 11.96 1.54 2.47
N LYS A 43 13.04 1.85 1.75
CA LYS A 43 13.03 1.85 0.30
C LYS A 43 13.36 0.47 -0.24
N LEU A 44 12.59 0.06 -1.23
CA LEU A 44 12.89 -1.13 -2.00
C LEU A 44 14.03 -0.86 -3.00
N PRO A 45 14.83 -1.87 -3.34
CA PRO A 45 15.79 -1.76 -4.44
C PRO A 45 15.10 -1.33 -5.75
N PRO A 46 15.79 -0.57 -6.61
CA PRO A 46 15.27 -0.21 -7.92
C PRO A 46 14.87 -1.45 -8.71
N TYR A 47 13.77 -1.34 -9.46
CA TYR A 47 13.26 -2.41 -10.35
C TYR A 47 12.93 -3.74 -9.66
N SER A 48 12.51 -3.71 -8.39
CA SER A 48 12.09 -4.90 -7.62
C SER A 48 10.58 -4.91 -7.28
N PRO A 49 9.67 -4.94 -8.27
CA PRO A 49 8.22 -4.96 -8.03
C PRO A 49 7.76 -6.22 -7.26
N GLU A 50 8.48 -7.34 -7.36
CA GLU A 50 8.20 -8.58 -6.62
C GLU A 50 8.27 -8.39 -5.09
N LEU A 51 9.08 -7.43 -4.64
CA LEU A 51 9.20 -7.10 -3.21
C LEU A 51 8.06 -6.19 -2.73
N ASN A 52 7.40 -5.46 -3.63
CA ASN A 52 6.32 -4.55 -3.29
C ASN A 52 4.98 -5.29 -3.16
N SER A 53 4.37 -5.25 -1.98
CA SER A 53 3.09 -5.93 -1.72
C SER A 53 1.92 -5.37 -2.51
N ILE A 54 1.95 -4.07 -2.84
CA ILE A 54 0.85 -3.40 -3.53
C ILE A 54 0.62 -3.95 -4.94
N GLU A 55 1.66 -4.47 -5.60
CA GLU A 55 1.57 -5.04 -6.95
C GLU A 55 0.64 -6.25 -7.00
N GLN A 56 0.64 -7.08 -5.95
CA GLN A 56 -0.29 -8.20 -5.84
C GLN A 56 -1.74 -7.73 -5.65
N VAL A 57 -1.94 -6.66 -4.88
CA VAL A 57 -3.27 -6.07 -4.66
C VAL A 57 -3.83 -5.53 -5.97
N TRP A 58 -3.03 -4.78 -6.72
CA TRP A 58 -3.42 -4.26 -8.04
C TRP A 58 -3.70 -5.38 -9.04
N SER A 59 -2.85 -6.41 -9.07
CA SER A 59 -3.07 -7.59 -9.91
C SER A 59 -4.42 -8.26 -9.60
N TRP A 60 -4.73 -8.46 -8.32
CA TRP A 60 -5.99 -9.04 -7.89
C TRP A 60 -7.20 -8.20 -8.31
N MET A 61 -7.18 -6.90 -8.05
CA MET A 61 -8.28 -6.01 -8.43
C MET A 61 -8.52 -6.00 -9.95
N ARG A 62 -7.45 -5.98 -10.75
CA ARG A 62 -7.57 -6.07 -12.21
C ARG A 62 -8.21 -7.39 -12.65
N GLN A 63 -7.73 -8.52 -12.14
CA GLN A 63 -8.22 -9.84 -12.54
C GLN A 63 -9.69 -10.09 -12.16
N HIS A 64 -10.16 -9.53 -11.03
CA HIS A 64 -11.48 -9.85 -10.49
C HIS A 64 -12.55 -8.80 -10.79
N HIS A 65 -12.15 -7.52 -10.95
CA HIS A 65 -13.11 -6.42 -10.99
C HIS A 65 -12.92 -5.46 -12.16
N LEU A 66 -11.69 -5.24 -12.64
CA LEU A 66 -11.40 -4.11 -13.54
C LEU A 66 -10.94 -4.53 -14.95
N ALA A 67 -10.79 -5.82 -15.23
CA ALA A 67 -10.38 -6.31 -16.54
C ALA A 67 -11.46 -6.05 -17.61
N ASN A 68 -11.03 -5.64 -18.81
CA ASN A 68 -11.86 -5.48 -20.00
C ASN A 68 -13.08 -4.56 -19.81
N GLN A 69 -12.96 -3.54 -18.96
CA GLN A 69 -13.98 -2.51 -18.78
C GLN A 69 -13.66 -1.27 -19.61
N ALA A 70 -14.70 -0.71 -20.23
CA ALA A 70 -14.68 0.64 -20.75
C ALA A 70 -15.40 1.55 -19.74
N PHE A 71 -14.86 2.74 -19.52
CA PHE A 71 -15.42 3.71 -18.59
C PHE A 71 -15.91 4.92 -19.37
N LYS A 72 -17.09 5.42 -19.00
CA LYS A 72 -17.74 6.58 -19.62
C LYS A 72 -17.03 7.88 -19.25
N ASP A 73 -16.67 8.04 -17.98
CA ASP A 73 -16.11 9.25 -17.41
C ASP A 73 -15.26 8.95 -16.17
N TYR A 74 -14.71 10.00 -15.57
CA TYR A 74 -13.85 9.90 -14.40
C TYR A 74 -14.57 9.31 -13.18
N ASP A 75 -15.83 9.70 -12.97
CA ASP A 75 -16.61 9.27 -11.82
C ASP A 75 -16.87 7.77 -11.88
N GLU A 76 -17.15 7.23 -13.08
CA GLU A 76 -17.28 5.79 -13.26
C GLU A 76 -15.96 5.05 -12.96
N ILE A 77 -14.80 5.60 -13.34
CA ILE A 77 -13.49 5.00 -12.97
C ILE A 77 -13.37 4.95 -11.44
N LEU A 78 -13.67 6.05 -10.75
CA LEU A 78 -13.55 6.14 -9.31
C LEU A 78 -14.48 5.13 -8.62
N ASP A 79 -15.75 5.06 -9.03
CA ASP A 79 -16.74 4.14 -8.47
C ASP A 79 -16.33 2.67 -8.63
N LYS A 80 -15.83 2.30 -9.82
CA LYS A 80 -15.39 0.94 -10.11
C LYS A 80 -14.15 0.57 -9.30
N VAL A 81 -13.18 1.48 -9.20
CA VAL A 81 -11.96 1.25 -8.39
C VAL A 81 -12.31 1.17 -6.90
N CYS A 82 -13.18 2.04 -6.39
CA CYS A 82 -13.66 1.98 -5.00
C CYS A 82 -14.39 0.67 -4.71
N SER A 83 -15.25 0.22 -5.63
CA SER A 83 -15.94 -1.06 -5.51
C SER A 83 -14.96 -2.25 -5.47
N ALA A 84 -13.96 -2.25 -6.37
CA ALA A 84 -12.92 -3.27 -6.41
C ALA A 84 -12.08 -3.29 -5.12
N TRP A 85 -11.73 -2.11 -4.61
CA TRP A 85 -10.98 -1.95 -3.36
C TRP A 85 -11.78 -2.44 -2.15
N ASN A 86 -13.05 -2.04 -2.01
CA ASN A 86 -13.91 -2.49 -0.93
C ASN A 86 -14.17 -4.00 -0.98
N SER A 87 -14.33 -4.56 -2.20
CA SER A 87 -14.40 -6.00 -2.41
C SER A 87 -13.10 -6.69 -1.96
N PHE A 88 -11.93 -6.15 -2.33
CA PHE A 88 -10.63 -6.67 -1.86
C PHE A 88 -10.52 -6.66 -0.33
N LEU A 89 -10.91 -5.56 0.32
CA LEU A 89 -10.84 -5.38 1.77
C LEU A 89 -11.83 -6.25 2.56
N SER A 90 -12.91 -6.71 1.94
CA SER A 90 -13.95 -7.52 2.62
C SER A 90 -13.43 -8.86 3.18
N ASP A 91 -12.28 -9.33 2.72
CA ASP A 91 -11.60 -10.52 3.24
C ASP A 91 -10.23 -10.15 3.82
N THR A 92 -10.19 -9.97 5.14
CA THR A 92 -8.97 -9.62 5.88
C THR A 92 -7.89 -10.70 5.81
N LYS A 93 -8.26 -11.99 5.66
CA LYS A 93 -7.29 -13.09 5.52
C LYS A 93 -6.60 -13.03 4.16
N ARG A 94 -7.34 -12.69 3.10
CA ARG A 94 -6.77 -12.43 1.77
C ARG A 94 -5.81 -11.25 1.82
N VAL A 95 -6.23 -10.12 2.39
CA VAL A 95 -5.37 -8.93 2.53
C VAL A 95 -4.06 -9.30 3.23
N ALA A 96 -4.14 -9.95 4.39
CA ALA A 96 -2.97 -10.35 5.15
C ALA A 96 -2.05 -11.29 4.35
N ARG A 97 -2.62 -12.29 3.66
CA ARG A 97 -1.85 -13.26 2.87
C ARG A 97 -1.15 -12.63 1.68
N MET A 98 -1.85 -11.76 0.94
CA MET A 98 -1.32 -11.15 -0.28
C MET A 98 -0.26 -10.09 0.02
N CYS A 99 -0.40 -9.40 1.15
CA CYS A 99 0.57 -8.41 1.61
C CYS A 99 1.74 -9.01 2.38
N ALA A 100 1.67 -10.28 2.78
CA ALA A 100 2.77 -10.94 3.50
C ALA A 100 4.02 -11.08 2.61
N ARG A 101 5.18 -10.86 3.22
CA ARG A 101 6.48 -11.11 2.61
C ARG A 101 7.38 -11.85 3.61
N SER A 102 8.17 -12.80 3.13
CA SER A 102 9.09 -13.56 4.00
C SER A 102 10.15 -12.64 4.61
N TRP A 103 10.62 -11.66 3.84
CA TRP A 103 11.65 -10.70 4.26
C TRP A 103 11.19 -9.71 5.34
N THR A 104 9.88 -9.53 5.53
CA THR A 104 9.34 -8.68 6.61
C THR A 104 9.13 -9.44 7.92
N ARG A 105 9.47 -10.73 7.99
CA ARG A 105 9.38 -11.50 9.24
C ARG A 105 10.49 -11.03 10.18
N LEU A 106 10.09 -10.40 11.28
CA LEU A 106 11.00 -10.04 12.35
C LEU A 106 11.59 -11.33 12.94
N THR A 107 12.89 -11.51 12.80
CA THR A 107 13.64 -12.55 13.51
C THR A 107 13.90 -12.05 14.92
N SER A 108 13.39 -12.79 15.91
CA SER A 108 13.69 -12.60 17.33
C SER A 108 15.17 -12.82 17.61
#